data_AF-A0A2N0NK67-F1
#
_entry.id   AF-A0A2N0NK67-F1
#
_cell.length_a   1.000
_cell.length_b   1.000
_cell.length_c   1.000
_cell.angle_alpha   90.00
_cell.angle_beta   90.00
_cell.angle_gamma   90.00
#
_symmetry.space_group_name_H-M   'P 1'
#
loop_
_entity.id
_entity.type
_entity.pdbx_description
1 polymer ?
#
loop_
_entity_poly.entity_id
_entity_poly.type
_entity_poly.pdbx_seq_one_letter_code
_entity_poly.pdbx_strand_id
1 'polypeptide(L)'
;MNASEIVSNTAGKGVYHARCIRSWAHEYVMSRQIPYSRRGHHAKIWSFLWDEDILLQVKSYIREHKWDISPQMLMIQMNEIILPGLGFAPSPTIHINTARNYLKELGYTYAKVKKGIYIDGHEREDVVVYRKIFLEQMSEFEHRMPIFSGNNLDEITWPDSNIQPLILVTHDECIFSAYNGSRSLWIPDGEQPLRKKGNGRSIHVSEFLTDVCGRLALPDEMQRGDCMHPGKNNDGWWKVDDLISQVIERAIPIFEARFPGCQALFAFDNASSHATFSPDALIAKNMNLNPSGKQPKMRRTYFGDENIQQDMIFLSDYCISNLRRQPKGLKQVLMERGL
;
A
#
# COMPACT_ATOMS: atom_id res chain seq x y z
N MET A 1 67.32 -27.63 18.02
CA MET A 1 66.82 -26.33 18.54
C MET A 1 67.06 -25.21 17.51
N ASN A 2 66.67 -25.38 16.23
CA ASN A 2 67.01 -24.38 15.19
C ASN A 2 65.97 -24.22 14.07
N ALA A 3 65.16 -25.24 13.76
CA ALA A 3 64.18 -25.15 12.66
C ALA A 3 63.08 -24.11 12.91
N SER A 4 62.49 -24.07 14.11
CA SER A 4 61.39 -23.14 14.42
C SER A 4 61.84 -21.68 14.54
N GLU A 5 63.12 -21.44 14.87
CA GLU A 5 63.72 -20.10 14.92
C GLU A 5 64.07 -19.59 13.54
N ILE A 6 64.60 -20.44 12.66
CA ILE A 6 64.80 -20.11 11.24
C ILE A 6 63.47 -19.74 10.59
N VAL A 7 62.43 -20.58 10.73
CA VAL A 7 61.10 -20.30 10.16
C VAL A 7 60.52 -19.00 10.70
N SER A 8 60.66 -18.76 12.01
CA SER A 8 60.18 -17.51 12.62
C SER A 8 60.92 -16.28 12.11
N ASN A 9 62.25 -16.33 12.01
CA ASN A 9 63.07 -15.22 11.54
C ASN A 9 62.82 -14.92 10.05
N THR A 10 62.66 -15.94 9.21
CA THR A 10 62.28 -15.78 7.80
C THR A 10 60.90 -15.12 7.66
N ALA A 11 59.98 -15.36 8.60
CA ALA A 11 58.68 -14.70 8.65
C ALA A 11 58.72 -13.29 9.28
N GLY A 12 59.90 -12.75 9.60
CA GLY A 12 60.06 -11.45 10.26
C GLY A 12 59.52 -11.43 11.70
N LYS A 13 59.48 -12.58 12.39
CA LYS A 13 58.95 -12.73 13.76
C LYS A 13 60.05 -13.18 14.72
N GLY A 14 59.93 -12.75 15.98
CA GLY A 14 60.90 -13.08 17.03
C GLY A 14 60.63 -14.40 17.78
N VAL A 15 61.44 -14.65 18.80
CA VAL A 15 61.52 -15.89 19.60
C VAL A 15 60.16 -16.40 20.13
N TYR A 16 59.21 -15.51 20.43
CA TYR A 16 57.86 -15.89 20.85
C TYR A 16 57.13 -16.70 19.78
N HIS A 17 57.21 -16.29 18.51
CA HIS A 17 56.57 -17.00 17.41
C HIS A 17 57.22 -18.37 17.18
N ALA A 18 58.54 -18.46 17.32
CA ALA A 18 59.26 -19.73 17.32
C ALA A 18 58.79 -20.70 18.44
N ARG A 19 58.43 -20.18 19.62
CA ARG A 19 57.82 -20.97 20.71
C ARG A 19 56.40 -21.43 20.37
N CYS A 20 55.57 -20.57 19.78
CA CYS A 20 54.24 -20.94 19.30
C CYS A 20 54.28 -22.05 18.25
N ILE A 21 55.18 -21.95 17.27
CA ILE A 21 55.36 -23.00 16.25
C ILE A 21 55.68 -24.35 16.89
N ARG A 22 56.56 -24.38 17.91
CA ARG A 22 56.87 -25.62 18.64
C ARG A 22 55.66 -26.16 19.39
N SER A 23 54.89 -25.28 20.03
CA SER A 23 53.65 -25.67 20.73
C SER A 23 52.63 -26.26 19.76
N TRP A 24 52.38 -25.60 18.62
CA TRP A 24 51.44 -26.07 17.61
C TRP A 24 51.89 -27.38 16.97
N ALA A 25 53.18 -27.54 16.69
CA ALA A 25 53.74 -28.78 16.15
C ALA A 25 53.58 -29.93 17.15
N HIS A 26 53.84 -29.69 18.44
CA HIS A 26 53.65 -30.69 19.49
C HIS A 26 52.18 -31.09 19.63
N GLU A 27 51.27 -30.11 19.65
CA GLU A 27 49.83 -30.35 19.74
C GLU A 27 49.30 -31.14 18.53
N TYR A 28 49.76 -30.80 17.33
CA TYR A 28 49.40 -31.52 16.10
C TYR A 28 49.91 -32.97 16.10
N VAL A 29 51.12 -33.23 16.63
CA VAL A 29 51.63 -34.61 16.78
C VAL A 29 50.74 -35.42 17.70
N MET A 30 50.21 -34.82 18.77
CA MET A 30 49.40 -35.50 19.77
C MET A 30 47.95 -35.70 19.33
N SER A 31 47.30 -34.69 18.75
CA SER A 31 45.86 -34.69 18.47
C SER A 31 45.52 -34.87 16.98
N ARG A 32 46.51 -34.77 16.08
CA ARG A 32 46.34 -34.68 14.62
C ARG A 32 45.43 -33.53 14.16
N GLN A 33 45.19 -32.54 15.03
CA GLN A 33 44.40 -31.36 14.74
C GLN A 33 45.25 -30.10 14.83
N ILE A 34 45.00 -29.14 13.94
CA ILE A 34 45.66 -27.84 13.99
C ILE A 34 44.91 -26.99 15.04
N PRO A 35 45.60 -26.42 16.04
CA PRO A 35 44.95 -25.61 17.06
C PRO A 35 44.26 -24.38 16.44
N TYR A 36 42.96 -24.25 16.70
CA TYR A 36 42.18 -23.10 16.27
C TYR A 36 42.41 -21.92 17.23
N SER A 37 42.71 -20.74 16.68
CA SER A 37 42.92 -19.54 17.48
C SER A 37 41.61 -19.11 18.16
N ARG A 38 41.58 -19.13 19.49
CA ARG A 38 40.53 -18.48 20.30
C ARG A 38 40.76 -16.97 20.47
N ARG A 39 41.82 -16.42 19.89
CA ARG A 39 42.14 -14.99 19.97
C ARG A 39 41.05 -14.18 19.25
N GLY A 40 40.28 -13.40 20.01
CA GLY A 40 39.13 -12.64 19.52
C GLY A 40 37.77 -13.33 19.68
N HIS A 41 37.72 -14.58 20.17
CA HIS A 41 36.50 -15.37 20.39
C HIS A 41 35.96 -15.31 21.83
N HIS A 42 36.47 -14.41 22.67
CA HIS A 42 35.79 -14.12 23.93
C HIS A 42 34.58 -13.24 23.64
N ALA A 43 33.38 -13.69 24.04
CA ALA A 43 32.20 -12.86 24.06
C ALA A 43 32.50 -11.62 24.92
N LYS A 44 32.73 -10.48 24.27
CA LYS A 44 33.08 -9.23 24.97
C LYS A 44 31.87 -8.61 25.69
N ILE A 45 30.69 -9.17 25.50
CA ILE A 45 29.40 -8.63 25.94
C ILE A 45 28.62 -9.77 26.56
N TRP A 46 28.24 -9.62 27.83
CA TRP A 46 27.35 -10.53 28.55
C TRP A 46 25.93 -10.42 27.98
N SER A 47 25.30 -11.56 27.65
CA SER A 47 23.93 -11.60 27.13
C SER A 47 22.95 -11.79 28.28
N PHE A 48 21.89 -10.99 28.32
CA PHE A 48 20.80 -11.16 29.28
C PHE A 48 20.06 -12.49 29.12
N LEU A 49 20.12 -13.13 27.95
CA LEU A 49 19.51 -14.46 27.75
C LEU A 49 20.25 -15.59 28.48
N TRP A 50 21.44 -15.33 29.03
CA TRP A 50 22.16 -16.30 29.85
C TRP A 50 21.63 -16.37 31.29
N ASP A 51 20.87 -15.36 31.71
CA ASP A 51 20.16 -15.36 32.98
C ASP A 51 18.83 -16.13 32.82
N GLU A 52 18.64 -17.19 33.63
CA GLU A 52 17.49 -18.08 33.51
C GLU A 52 16.16 -17.37 33.82
N ASP A 53 16.16 -16.42 34.76
CA ASP A 53 14.96 -15.69 35.17
C ASP A 53 14.52 -14.72 34.07
N ILE A 54 15.49 -14.02 33.46
CA ILE A 54 15.24 -13.16 32.29
C ILE A 54 14.77 -14.02 31.11
N LEU A 55 15.45 -15.12 30.83
CA LEU A 55 15.10 -16.02 29.72
C LEU A 55 13.68 -16.56 29.86
N LEU A 56 13.26 -16.90 31.08
CA LEU A 56 11.92 -17.38 31.38
C LEU A 56 10.86 -16.30 31.09
N GLN A 57 11.07 -15.08 31.57
CA GLN A 57 10.14 -13.97 31.30
C GLN A 57 10.08 -13.62 29.82
N VAL A 58 11.22 -13.58 29.13
CA VAL A 58 11.29 -13.34 27.68
C VAL A 58 10.53 -14.42 26.92
N LYS A 59 10.74 -15.71 27.26
CA LYS A 59 10.01 -16.82 26.63
C LYS A 59 8.51 -16.76 26.90
N SER A 60 8.10 -16.36 28.10
CA SER A 60 6.69 -16.18 28.45
C SER A 60 6.05 -15.09 27.59
N TYR A 61 6.69 -13.92 27.50
CA TYR A 61 6.22 -12.80 26.70
C TYR A 61 6.14 -13.11 25.20
N ILE A 62 7.17 -13.75 24.66
CA ILE A 62 7.20 -14.19 23.26
C ILE A 62 6.11 -15.23 22.97
N ARG A 63 5.82 -16.12 23.92
CA ARG A 63 4.74 -17.11 23.76
C ARG A 63 3.36 -16.45 23.73
N GLU A 64 3.14 -15.42 24.54
CA GLU A 64 1.92 -14.63 24.53
C GLU A 64 1.74 -13.89 23.20
N HIS A 65 2.82 -13.32 22.66
CA HIS A 65 2.82 -12.50 21.43
C HIS A 65 3.33 -13.27 20.20
N LYS A 66 3.13 -14.59 20.15
CA LYS A 66 3.79 -15.49 19.19
C LYS A 66 3.68 -15.05 17.72
N TRP A 67 2.55 -14.42 17.35
CA TRP A 67 2.23 -14.10 15.96
C TRP A 67 2.31 -12.62 15.61
N ASP A 68 2.60 -11.76 16.59
CA ASP A 68 2.64 -10.31 16.46
C ASP A 68 3.93 -9.70 17.04
N ILE A 69 4.80 -10.50 17.66
CA ILE A 69 6.07 -10.06 18.22
C ILE A 69 6.95 -9.33 17.19
N SER A 70 7.51 -8.22 17.63
CA SER A 70 8.53 -7.46 16.89
C SER A 70 9.75 -7.17 17.77
N PRO A 71 10.92 -6.90 17.16
CA PRO A 71 12.10 -6.47 17.92
C PRO A 71 11.86 -5.24 18.77
N GLN A 72 10.97 -4.34 18.33
CA GLN A 72 10.61 -3.13 19.08
C GLN A 72 9.76 -3.49 20.31
N MET A 73 8.76 -4.36 20.17
CA MET A 73 7.96 -4.84 21.30
C MET A 73 8.84 -5.54 22.33
N LEU A 74 9.74 -6.43 21.91
CA LEU A 74 10.65 -7.12 22.82
C LEU A 74 11.63 -6.12 23.50
N MET A 75 12.11 -5.11 22.78
CA MET A 75 12.98 -4.07 23.36
C MET A 75 12.26 -3.27 24.46
N ILE A 76 11.02 -2.83 24.18
CA ILE A 76 10.19 -2.10 25.14
C ILE A 76 9.92 -2.98 26.37
N GLN A 77 9.46 -4.21 26.16
CA GLN A 77 9.19 -5.17 27.24
C GLN A 77 10.42 -5.41 28.13
N MET A 78 11.59 -5.56 27.51
CA MET A 78 12.84 -5.77 28.24
C MET A 78 13.20 -4.54 29.08
N ASN A 79 13.16 -3.34 28.50
CA ASN A 79 13.62 -2.12 29.16
C ASN A 79 12.64 -1.58 30.20
N GLU A 80 11.34 -1.78 30.00
CA GLU A 80 10.30 -1.20 30.86
C GLU A 80 9.76 -2.17 31.91
N ILE A 81 9.83 -3.49 31.66
CA ILE A 81 9.20 -4.49 32.54
C ILE A 81 10.20 -5.52 33.06
N ILE A 82 10.85 -6.29 32.17
CA ILE A 82 11.64 -7.46 32.58
C ILE A 82 12.89 -7.05 33.36
N LEU A 83 13.71 -6.13 32.81
CA LEU A 83 14.95 -5.70 33.46
C LEU A 83 14.67 -4.92 34.76
N PRO A 84 13.74 -3.96 34.81
CA PRO A 84 13.39 -3.30 36.06
C PRO A 84 12.81 -4.24 37.11
N GLY A 85 11.93 -5.17 36.71
CA GLY A 85 11.30 -6.14 37.63
C GLY A 85 12.28 -7.11 38.30
N LEU A 86 13.46 -7.30 37.70
CA LEU A 86 14.53 -8.15 38.21
C LEU A 86 15.68 -7.35 38.86
N GLY A 87 15.51 -6.04 39.07
CA GLY A 87 16.47 -5.19 39.76
C GLY A 87 17.61 -4.62 38.90
N PHE A 88 17.50 -4.69 37.57
CA PHE A 88 18.47 -4.13 36.61
C PHE A 88 18.14 -2.68 36.17
N ALA A 89 17.21 -2.01 36.83
CA ALA A 89 16.90 -0.60 36.55
C ALA A 89 17.94 0.36 37.17
N PRO A 90 18.19 1.54 36.57
CA PRO A 90 17.71 2.03 35.26
C PRO A 90 18.65 1.64 34.10
N SER A 91 19.67 0.84 34.38
CA SER A 91 20.72 0.40 33.45
C SER A 91 21.24 -0.97 33.92
N PRO A 92 21.49 -1.92 33.01
CA PRO A 92 21.63 -1.74 31.56
C PRO A 92 20.31 -1.87 30.78
N THR A 93 20.22 -1.22 29.62
CA THR A 93 19.10 -1.37 28.66
C THR A 93 19.55 -2.09 27.40
N ILE A 94 18.60 -2.64 26.63
CA ILE A 94 18.87 -3.24 25.32
C ILE A 94 18.43 -2.34 24.17
N HIS A 95 19.16 -2.41 23.06
CA HIS A 95 18.82 -1.76 21.80
C HIS A 95 17.99 -2.69 20.90
N ILE A 96 17.26 -2.13 19.94
CA ILE A 96 16.43 -2.91 18.98
C ILE A 96 17.23 -3.97 18.22
N ASN A 97 18.53 -3.72 17.96
CA ASN A 97 19.41 -4.70 17.33
C ASN A 97 19.68 -5.91 18.24
N THR A 98 19.80 -5.70 19.55
CA THR A 98 19.95 -6.76 20.54
C THR A 98 18.66 -7.57 20.63
N ALA A 99 17.50 -6.91 20.71
CA ALA A 99 16.19 -7.59 20.69
C ALA A 99 16.00 -8.42 19.40
N ARG A 100 16.43 -7.91 18.24
CA ARG A 100 16.42 -8.66 16.99
C ARG A 100 17.29 -9.91 17.05
N ASN A 101 18.48 -9.82 17.64
CA ASN A 101 19.39 -10.97 17.80
C ASN A 101 18.80 -11.99 18.78
N TYR A 102 18.16 -11.53 19.87
CA TYR A 102 17.48 -12.41 20.82
C TYR A 102 16.35 -13.20 20.17
N LEU A 103 15.52 -12.56 19.32
CA LEU A 103 14.51 -13.30 18.57
C LEU A 103 15.12 -14.41 17.71
N LYS A 104 16.22 -14.13 17.00
CA LYS A 104 16.93 -15.15 16.21
C LYS A 104 17.50 -16.28 17.08
N GLU A 105 18.12 -15.94 18.20
CA GLU A 105 18.68 -16.92 19.15
C GLU A 105 17.59 -17.80 19.77
N LEU A 106 16.39 -17.26 19.96
CA LEU A 106 15.21 -17.97 20.44
C LEU A 106 14.45 -18.73 19.33
N GLY A 107 15.02 -18.84 18.13
CA GLY A 107 14.47 -19.60 17.02
C GLY A 107 13.34 -18.90 16.28
N TYR A 108 13.36 -17.56 16.18
CA TYR A 108 12.44 -16.80 15.34
C TYR A 108 13.15 -16.24 14.11
N THR A 109 12.52 -16.43 12.95
CA THR A 109 12.98 -15.88 11.68
C THR A 109 12.00 -14.86 11.12
N TYR A 110 12.55 -13.80 10.50
CA TYR A 110 11.73 -12.80 9.83
C TYR A 110 11.36 -13.29 8.43
N ALA A 111 10.06 -13.47 8.19
CA ALA A 111 9.54 -13.92 6.92
C ALA A 111 8.48 -12.97 6.37
N LYS A 112 8.51 -12.75 5.05
CA LYS A 112 7.44 -12.08 4.31
C LYS A 112 6.43 -13.12 3.85
N VAL A 113 5.19 -12.99 4.29
CA VAL A 113 4.06 -13.76 3.78
C VAL A 113 3.70 -13.20 2.40
N LYS A 114 4.13 -13.89 1.34
CA LYS A 114 3.84 -13.48 -0.05
C LYS A 114 2.43 -13.94 -0.44
N LYS A 115 1.52 -12.98 -0.65
CA LYS A 115 0.37 -13.15 -1.57
C LYS A 115 0.73 -12.48 -2.91
N GLY A 116 0.15 -13.00 -4.00
CA GLY A 116 0.48 -12.72 -5.40
C GLY A 116 0.78 -11.25 -5.72
N ILE A 117 1.76 -11.09 -6.60
CA ILE A 117 2.41 -9.84 -6.99
C ILE A 117 1.44 -9.05 -7.88
N TYR A 118 0.89 -7.95 -7.36
CA TYR A 118 0.48 -6.85 -8.23
C TYR A 118 1.78 -6.25 -8.77
N ILE A 119 2.05 -6.48 -10.05
CA ILE A 119 3.19 -5.85 -10.72
C ILE A 119 2.71 -4.46 -11.07
N ASP A 120 3.14 -3.50 -10.27
CA ASP A 120 2.88 -2.10 -10.49
C ASP A 120 3.58 -1.66 -11.79
N GLY A 121 2.78 -1.34 -12.80
CA GLY A 121 3.23 -1.00 -14.15
C GLY A 121 3.56 0.48 -14.31
N HIS A 122 3.81 1.22 -13.22
CA HIS A 122 4.06 2.66 -13.27
C HIS A 122 5.34 3.04 -14.03
N GLU A 123 6.30 2.10 -14.17
CA GLU A 123 7.55 2.32 -14.91
C GLU A 123 7.45 2.02 -16.40
N ARG A 124 6.29 1.55 -16.91
CA ARG A 124 6.12 1.33 -18.36
C ARG A 124 6.28 2.66 -19.10
N GLU A 125 6.92 2.60 -20.27
CA GLU A 125 7.26 3.81 -21.06
C GLU A 125 6.04 4.67 -21.38
N ASP A 126 4.90 4.05 -21.73
CA ASP A 126 3.63 4.74 -22.00
C ASP A 126 3.12 5.49 -20.76
N VAL A 127 3.25 4.91 -19.57
CA VAL A 127 2.84 5.53 -18.30
C VAL A 127 3.77 6.70 -17.95
N VAL A 128 5.08 6.53 -18.14
CA VAL A 128 6.05 7.61 -17.89
C VAL A 128 5.80 8.80 -18.82
N VAL A 129 5.52 8.57 -20.10
CA VAL A 129 5.15 9.62 -21.06
C VAL A 129 3.86 10.33 -20.61
N TYR A 130 2.81 9.58 -20.28
CA TYR A 130 1.56 10.16 -19.79
C TYR A 130 1.76 11.01 -18.53
N ARG A 131 2.57 10.53 -17.57
CA ARG A 131 2.86 11.27 -16.34
C ARG A 131 3.53 12.62 -16.59
N LYS A 132 4.37 12.74 -17.62
CA LYS A 132 4.97 14.04 -18.00
C LYS A 132 3.90 15.03 -18.48
N ILE A 133 3.00 14.57 -19.35
CA ILE A 133 1.87 15.36 -19.84
C ILE A 133 0.98 15.79 -18.67
N PHE A 134 0.68 14.86 -17.75
CA PHE A 134 -0.10 15.15 -16.56
C PHE A 134 0.55 16.19 -15.66
N LEU A 135 1.88 16.12 -15.44
CA LEU A 135 2.61 17.12 -14.65
C LEU A 135 2.60 18.50 -15.30
N GLU A 136 2.73 18.57 -16.63
CA GLU A 136 2.61 19.82 -17.37
C GLU A 136 1.21 20.43 -17.18
N GLN A 137 0.15 19.63 -17.30
CA GLN A 137 -1.23 20.08 -17.02
C GLN A 137 -1.43 20.54 -15.58
N MET A 138 -0.88 19.80 -14.60
CA MET A 138 -0.98 20.18 -13.19
C MET A 138 -0.23 21.49 -12.89
N SER A 139 0.89 21.75 -13.56
CA SER A 139 1.64 23.00 -13.40
C SER A 139 0.85 24.23 -13.85
N GLU A 140 -0.06 24.08 -14.82
CA GLU A 140 -0.96 25.16 -15.23
C GLU A 140 -1.94 25.56 -14.11
N PHE A 141 -2.26 24.64 -13.20
CA PHE A 141 -3.17 24.89 -12.09
C PHE A 141 -2.47 25.41 -10.82
N GLU A 142 -1.19 25.11 -10.66
CA GLU A 142 -0.43 25.36 -9.44
C GLU A 142 -0.43 26.83 -9.00
N HIS A 143 -0.40 27.78 -9.95
CA HIS A 143 -0.44 29.22 -9.65
C HIS A 143 -1.75 29.70 -8.99
N ARG A 144 -2.81 28.89 -9.04
CA ARG A 144 -4.11 29.16 -8.41
C ARG A 144 -4.32 28.34 -7.14
N MET A 145 -3.41 27.45 -6.79
CA MET A 145 -3.53 26.58 -5.63
C MET A 145 -2.89 27.20 -4.39
N PRO A 146 -3.39 26.87 -3.18
CA PRO A 146 -2.72 27.26 -1.95
C PRO A 146 -1.35 26.57 -1.82
N ILE A 147 -0.34 27.32 -1.40
CA ILE A 147 1.02 26.80 -1.17
C ILE A 147 1.21 26.59 0.33
N PHE A 148 1.58 25.38 0.71
CA PHE A 148 1.87 24.99 2.09
C PHE A 148 3.37 25.07 2.37
N SER A 149 3.74 25.68 3.48
CA SER A 149 5.14 25.94 3.87
C SER A 149 5.37 25.72 5.37
N GLY A 150 6.62 25.86 5.81
CA GLY A 150 7.07 25.52 7.15
C GLY A 150 7.48 24.04 7.29
N ASN A 151 8.15 23.70 8.40
CA ASN A 151 8.69 22.35 8.61
C ASN A 151 7.63 21.25 8.67
N ASN A 152 6.40 21.62 9.04
CA ASN A 152 5.26 20.71 9.17
C ASN A 152 4.19 20.92 8.09
N LEU A 153 4.38 21.84 7.14
CA LEU A 153 3.38 22.24 6.14
C LEU A 153 2.12 22.89 6.75
N ASP A 154 2.27 23.61 7.87
CA ASP A 154 1.16 24.23 8.59
C ASP A 154 0.83 25.67 8.09
N GLU A 155 1.74 26.30 7.34
CA GLU A 155 1.60 27.69 6.87
C GLU A 155 1.03 27.74 5.45
N ILE A 156 -0.18 28.29 5.30
CA ILE A 156 -0.89 28.36 4.01
C ILE A 156 -0.76 29.75 3.40
N THR A 157 -0.23 29.82 2.18
CA THR A 157 -0.23 31.03 1.34
C THR A 157 -1.28 30.89 0.24
N TRP A 158 -2.29 31.75 0.25
CA TRP A 158 -3.33 31.78 -0.77
C TRP A 158 -2.88 32.58 -2.00
N PRO A 159 -3.43 32.28 -3.20
CA PRO A 159 -3.19 33.09 -4.40
C PRO A 159 -3.62 34.55 -4.23
N ASP A 160 -3.09 35.41 -5.11
CA ASP A 160 -3.47 36.82 -5.14
C ASP A 160 -4.98 37.02 -5.22
N SER A 161 -5.49 38.10 -4.61
CA SER A 161 -6.93 38.38 -4.50
C SER A 161 -7.68 38.48 -5.84
N ASN A 162 -6.96 38.70 -6.95
CA ASN A 162 -7.52 38.79 -8.30
C ASN A 162 -7.67 37.42 -8.98
N ILE A 163 -7.13 36.36 -8.37
CA ILE A 163 -7.14 35.00 -8.89
C ILE A 163 -8.14 34.20 -8.07
N GLN A 164 -9.10 33.55 -8.73
CA GLN A 164 -10.01 32.64 -8.04
C GLN A 164 -9.23 31.40 -7.56
N PRO A 165 -9.15 31.15 -6.23
CA PRO A 165 -8.40 30.02 -5.71
C PRO A 165 -8.96 28.70 -6.20
N LEU A 166 -8.06 27.76 -6.47
CA LEU A 166 -8.36 26.41 -6.93
C LEU A 166 -7.92 25.44 -5.83
N ILE A 167 -8.83 24.60 -5.36
CA ILE A 167 -8.55 23.63 -4.30
C ILE A 167 -8.57 22.23 -4.92
N LEU A 168 -7.48 21.49 -4.73
CA LEU A 168 -7.38 20.12 -5.19
C LEU A 168 -8.20 19.22 -4.26
N VAL A 169 -9.18 18.53 -4.84
CA VAL A 169 -10.00 17.54 -4.14
C VAL A 169 -9.65 16.16 -4.71
N THR A 170 -8.90 15.38 -3.96
CA THR A 170 -8.55 14.00 -4.32
C THR A 170 -9.57 13.02 -3.78
N HIS A 171 -9.79 11.94 -4.51
CA HIS A 171 -10.68 10.84 -4.10
C HIS A 171 -9.93 9.52 -4.17
N ASP A 172 -10.21 8.63 -3.20
CA ASP A 172 -9.72 7.26 -3.24
C ASP A 172 -10.68 6.30 -2.51
N GLU A 173 -10.59 5.02 -2.88
CA GLU A 173 -11.39 3.92 -2.34
C GLU A 173 -10.48 2.88 -1.68
N CYS A 174 -10.77 2.52 -0.43
CA CYS A 174 -10.00 1.50 0.28
C CYS A 174 -10.90 0.45 0.91
N ILE A 175 -10.50 -0.83 0.76
CA ILE A 175 -11.17 -1.96 1.39
C ILE A 175 -10.35 -2.49 2.55
N PHE A 176 -10.93 -2.39 3.75
CA PHE A 176 -10.40 -2.96 4.98
C PHE A 176 -11.06 -4.29 5.25
N SER A 177 -10.30 -5.37 5.24
CA SER A 177 -10.79 -6.70 5.51
C SER A 177 -10.43 -7.17 6.92
N ALA A 178 -11.34 -7.89 7.57
CA ALA A 178 -11.18 -8.38 8.95
C ALA A 178 -9.95 -9.28 9.12
N TYR A 179 -9.50 -9.94 8.07
CA TYR A 179 -8.31 -10.80 8.09
C TYR A 179 -7.08 -10.14 7.44
N ASN A 180 -7.07 -8.81 7.27
CA ASN A 180 -5.88 -8.05 6.92
C ASN A 180 -4.87 -8.09 8.08
N GLY A 181 -3.99 -9.08 8.07
CA GLY A 181 -2.88 -9.19 9.03
C GLY A 181 -1.54 -8.79 8.41
N SER A 182 -0.57 -8.41 9.27
CA SER A 182 0.79 -8.03 8.90
C SER A 182 1.41 -8.97 7.87
N ARG A 183 1.89 -8.43 6.75
CA ARG A 183 2.51 -9.22 5.66
C ARG A 183 3.94 -9.66 5.98
N SER A 184 4.51 -9.16 7.07
CA SER A 184 5.84 -9.53 7.54
C SER A 184 5.76 -9.85 9.02
N LEU A 185 6.29 -11.00 9.42
CA LEU A 185 6.15 -11.55 10.76
C LEU A 185 7.48 -12.14 11.22
N TRP A 186 7.72 -12.11 12.53
CA TRP A 186 8.70 -12.98 13.17
C TRP A 186 8.01 -14.29 13.50
N ILE A 187 8.49 -15.39 12.94
CA ILE A 187 7.84 -16.69 12.99
C ILE A 187 8.79 -17.68 13.68
N PRO A 188 8.31 -18.52 14.60
CA PRO A 188 9.13 -19.61 15.14
C PRO A 188 9.59 -20.55 14.02
N ASP A 189 10.82 -21.01 14.09
CA ASP A 189 11.41 -21.87 13.09
C ASP A 189 10.64 -23.19 12.96
N GLY A 190 10.29 -23.55 11.73
CA GLY A 190 9.49 -24.74 11.42
C GLY A 190 7.98 -24.58 11.60
N GLU A 191 7.50 -23.42 12.04
CA GLU A 191 6.07 -23.14 12.14
C GLU A 191 5.56 -22.23 11.02
N GLN A 192 4.27 -22.34 10.70
CA GLN A 192 3.60 -21.41 9.79
C GLN A 192 2.30 -20.90 10.43
N PRO A 193 2.05 -19.58 10.45
CA PRO A 193 0.79 -19.04 10.94
C PRO A 193 -0.36 -19.52 10.06
N LEU A 194 -1.31 -20.25 10.64
CA LEU A 194 -2.56 -20.57 9.98
C LEU A 194 -3.39 -19.30 9.84
N ARG A 195 -3.52 -18.79 8.61
CA ARG A 195 -4.45 -17.70 8.31
C ARG A 195 -5.83 -18.27 7.98
N LYS A 196 -6.87 -17.63 8.49
CA LYS A 196 -8.25 -17.92 8.09
C LYS A 196 -8.37 -17.80 6.56
N LYS A 197 -9.12 -18.71 5.96
CA LYS A 197 -9.35 -18.72 4.51
C LYS A 197 -10.17 -17.49 4.11
N GLY A 198 -9.74 -16.82 3.03
CA GLY A 198 -10.38 -15.60 2.53
C GLY A 198 -9.98 -14.35 3.30
N ASN A 199 -10.66 -13.23 3.03
CA ASN A 199 -10.38 -11.93 3.66
C ASN A 199 -11.32 -11.63 4.85
N GLY A 200 -12.34 -12.47 5.08
CA GLY A 200 -13.36 -12.24 6.11
C GLY A 200 -14.35 -11.15 5.69
N ARG A 201 -15.09 -10.61 6.67
CA ARG A 201 -15.92 -9.41 6.45
C ARG A 201 -15.00 -8.25 6.07
N SER A 202 -15.47 -7.41 5.16
CA SER A 202 -14.73 -6.21 4.76
C SER A 202 -15.61 -4.99 4.90
N ILE A 203 -14.98 -3.83 5.00
CA ILE A 203 -15.58 -2.52 4.92
C ILE A 203 -14.91 -1.82 3.75
N HIS A 204 -15.69 -1.32 2.81
CA HIS A 204 -15.22 -0.44 1.75
C HIS A 204 -15.48 0.99 2.23
N VAL A 205 -14.44 1.82 2.18
CA VAL A 205 -14.49 3.24 2.53
C VAL A 205 -14.15 4.04 1.29
N SER A 206 -14.99 5.02 0.97
CA SER A 206 -14.79 5.96 -0.14
C SER A 206 -14.77 7.37 0.43
N GLU A 207 -13.74 8.16 0.14
CA GLU A 207 -13.59 9.48 0.77
C GLU A 207 -12.92 10.51 -0.13
N PHE A 208 -13.31 11.78 0.07
CA PHE A 208 -12.68 12.93 -0.56
C PHE A 208 -11.75 13.65 0.42
N LEU A 209 -10.55 13.97 -0.04
CA LEU A 209 -9.53 14.68 0.71
C LEU A 209 -9.12 15.95 -0.02
N THR A 210 -8.74 16.97 0.74
CA THR A 210 -8.16 18.22 0.29
C THR A 210 -6.86 18.46 1.05
N ASP A 211 -5.95 19.17 0.43
CA ASP A 211 -4.74 19.69 1.06
C ASP A 211 -5.05 20.71 2.18
N VAL A 212 -6.13 21.49 2.06
CA VAL A 212 -6.48 22.55 3.03
C VAL A 212 -7.08 22.03 4.33
N CYS A 213 -8.01 21.06 4.28
CA CYS A 213 -8.71 20.61 5.49
C CYS A 213 -8.62 19.10 5.75
N GLY A 214 -7.77 18.38 5.00
CA GLY A 214 -7.77 16.93 4.99
C GLY A 214 -9.12 16.44 4.48
N ARG A 215 -9.88 15.75 5.32
CA ARG A 215 -11.17 15.19 4.93
C ARG A 215 -12.18 16.27 4.50
N LEU A 216 -12.80 16.09 3.34
CA LEU A 216 -13.87 16.98 2.85
C LEU A 216 -15.17 16.68 3.60
N ALA A 217 -15.27 17.24 4.81
CA ALA A 217 -16.43 17.09 5.68
C ALA A 217 -16.78 18.42 6.34
N LEU A 218 -18.06 18.58 6.70
CA LEU A 218 -18.47 19.64 7.61
C LEU A 218 -17.89 19.35 9.02
N PRO A 219 -17.68 20.38 9.87
CA PRO A 219 -17.11 20.20 11.21
C PRO A 219 -17.84 19.14 12.05
N ASP A 220 -19.17 19.09 11.95
CA ASP A 220 -20.01 18.15 12.70
C ASP A 220 -19.97 16.71 12.14
N GLU A 221 -19.44 16.51 10.93
CA GLU A 221 -19.41 15.22 10.21
C GLU A 221 -18.01 14.62 10.05
N MET A 222 -16.98 15.24 10.64
CA MET A 222 -15.58 14.82 10.51
C MET A 222 -15.33 13.36 10.92
N GLN A 223 -16.19 12.77 11.77
CA GLN A 223 -16.08 11.36 12.20
C GLN A 223 -16.86 10.35 11.34
N ARG A 224 -17.68 10.79 10.37
CA ARG A 224 -18.60 9.92 9.63
C ARG A 224 -18.21 9.74 8.16
N GLY A 225 -17.37 8.74 7.88
CA GLY A 225 -16.99 8.27 6.52
C GLY A 225 -18.12 7.58 5.77
N ASP A 226 -18.12 7.64 4.43
CA ASP A 226 -18.97 6.75 3.64
C ASP A 226 -18.39 5.34 3.66
N CYS A 227 -19.10 4.47 4.36
CA CYS A 227 -18.69 3.09 4.58
C CYS A 227 -19.79 2.17 4.07
N MET A 228 -19.42 1.20 3.23
CA MET A 228 -20.31 0.12 2.81
C MET A 228 -19.72 -1.23 3.19
N HIS A 229 -20.58 -2.23 3.41
CA HIS A 229 -20.17 -3.61 3.62
C HIS A 229 -20.26 -4.37 2.28
N PRO A 230 -19.14 -4.57 1.57
CA PRO A 230 -19.18 -5.25 0.29
C PRO A 230 -19.65 -6.71 0.42
N GLY A 231 -20.41 -7.15 -0.58
CA GLY A 231 -20.80 -8.55 -0.77
C GLY A 231 -22.21 -8.74 -1.29
N LYS A 232 -22.43 -9.85 -2.02
CA LYS A 232 -23.74 -10.21 -2.60
C LYS A 232 -24.87 -10.29 -1.56
N ASN A 233 -24.54 -10.67 -0.32
CA ASN A 233 -25.50 -10.81 0.78
C ASN A 233 -25.43 -9.61 1.77
N ASN A 234 -24.73 -8.53 1.40
CA ASN A 234 -24.59 -7.30 2.19
C ASN A 234 -25.09 -6.12 1.33
N ASP A 235 -24.39 -4.99 1.33
CA ASP A 235 -24.77 -3.74 0.65
C ASP A 235 -24.49 -3.78 -0.87
N GLY A 236 -24.01 -4.92 -1.39
CA GLY A 236 -23.62 -5.07 -2.79
C GLY A 236 -22.16 -4.72 -3.04
N TRP A 237 -21.86 -4.19 -4.22
CA TRP A 237 -20.52 -3.73 -4.61
C TRP A 237 -20.63 -2.26 -4.99
N TRP A 238 -19.58 -1.49 -4.71
CA TRP A 238 -19.49 -0.09 -5.11
C TRP A 238 -19.58 0.04 -6.63
N LYS A 239 -20.43 0.93 -7.11
CA LYS A 239 -20.69 1.20 -8.53
C LYS A 239 -20.46 2.66 -8.86
N VAL A 240 -20.41 2.95 -10.16
CA VAL A 240 -20.35 4.32 -10.65
C VAL A 240 -21.52 5.17 -10.17
N ASP A 241 -22.72 4.58 -10.02
CA ASP A 241 -23.89 5.30 -9.51
C ASP A 241 -23.67 5.77 -8.07
N ASP A 242 -23.02 4.94 -7.23
CA ASP A 242 -22.69 5.29 -5.85
C ASP A 242 -21.68 6.44 -5.80
N LEU A 243 -20.66 6.42 -6.66
CA LEU A 243 -19.70 7.51 -6.81
C LEU A 243 -20.36 8.80 -7.28
N ILE A 244 -21.23 8.73 -8.30
CA ILE A 244 -21.95 9.90 -8.82
C ILE A 244 -22.82 10.51 -7.72
N SER A 245 -23.58 9.69 -6.98
CA SER A 245 -24.36 10.16 -5.83
C SER A 245 -23.45 10.77 -4.76
N GLN A 246 -22.32 10.16 -4.43
CA GLN A 246 -21.37 10.72 -3.47
C GLN A 246 -20.84 12.09 -3.90
N VAL A 247 -20.49 12.27 -5.18
CA VAL A 247 -20.01 13.56 -5.71
C VAL A 247 -21.09 14.62 -5.65
N ILE A 248 -22.29 14.32 -6.17
CA ILE A 248 -23.39 15.28 -6.35
C ILE A 248 -24.05 15.63 -5.03
N GLU A 249 -24.37 14.61 -4.21
CA GLU A 249 -25.18 14.78 -3.01
C GLU A 249 -24.35 15.18 -1.80
N ARG A 250 -23.03 14.90 -1.81
CA ARG A 250 -22.16 15.12 -0.65
C ARG A 250 -20.97 16.02 -0.96
N ALA A 251 -20.08 15.61 -1.88
CA ALA A 251 -18.80 16.30 -2.07
C ALA A 251 -18.98 17.76 -2.52
N ILE A 252 -19.82 18.00 -3.54
CA ILE A 252 -20.08 19.36 -4.06
C ILE A 252 -20.73 20.26 -2.98
N PRO A 253 -21.84 19.88 -2.32
CA PRO A 253 -22.45 20.71 -1.27
C PRO A 253 -21.49 21.04 -0.12
N ILE A 254 -20.70 20.06 0.34
CA ILE A 254 -19.73 20.30 1.42
C ILE A 254 -18.63 21.24 0.96
N PHE A 255 -18.13 21.08 -0.27
CA PHE A 255 -17.13 21.97 -0.84
C PHE A 255 -17.62 23.41 -0.92
N GLU A 256 -18.81 23.63 -1.49
CA GLU A 256 -19.40 24.96 -1.64
C GLU A 256 -19.62 25.64 -0.28
N ALA A 257 -20.01 24.89 0.75
CA ALA A 257 -20.18 25.40 2.10
C ALA A 257 -18.85 25.75 2.78
N ARG A 258 -17.79 24.95 2.56
CA ARG A 258 -16.50 25.09 3.26
C ARG A 258 -15.55 26.08 2.58
N PHE A 259 -15.66 26.23 1.26
CA PHE A 259 -14.76 27.05 0.45
C PHE A 259 -15.53 28.03 -0.45
N PRO A 260 -16.32 28.96 0.13
CA PRO A 260 -17.07 29.93 -0.65
C PRO A 260 -16.13 30.78 -1.52
N GLY A 261 -16.47 30.93 -2.80
CA GLY A 261 -15.68 31.70 -3.76
C GLY A 261 -14.48 30.96 -4.36
N CYS A 262 -14.17 29.75 -3.89
CA CYS A 262 -13.13 28.90 -4.48
C CYS A 262 -13.70 28.00 -5.58
N GLN A 263 -12.84 27.51 -6.45
CA GLN A 263 -13.14 26.48 -7.44
C GLN A 263 -12.55 25.13 -6.99
N ALA A 264 -13.28 24.04 -7.16
CA ALA A 264 -12.76 22.70 -6.93
C ALA A 264 -12.08 22.16 -8.19
N LEU A 265 -10.93 21.50 -8.03
CA LEU A 265 -10.32 20.61 -9.01
C LEU A 265 -10.41 19.18 -8.49
N PHE A 266 -11.34 18.38 -9.02
CA PHE A 266 -11.47 16.98 -8.62
C PHE A 266 -10.46 16.10 -9.37
N ALA A 267 -9.69 15.32 -8.61
CA ALA A 267 -8.75 14.35 -9.11
C ALA A 267 -9.18 12.93 -8.68
N PHE A 268 -9.42 12.09 -9.66
CA PHE A 268 -9.78 10.68 -9.48
C PHE A 268 -8.68 9.80 -10.06
N ASP A 269 -8.59 8.56 -9.56
CA ASP A 269 -7.78 7.54 -10.22
C ASP A 269 -8.44 7.06 -11.53
N ASN A 270 -7.70 6.30 -12.32
CA ASN A 270 -8.19 5.73 -13.58
C ASN A 270 -8.86 4.35 -13.38
N ALA A 271 -9.53 4.14 -12.24
CA ALA A 271 -10.32 2.93 -12.04
C ALA A 271 -11.37 2.78 -13.14
N SER A 272 -11.62 1.54 -13.56
CA SER A 272 -12.58 1.26 -14.64
C SER A 272 -14.00 1.74 -14.31
N SER A 273 -14.36 1.81 -13.03
CA SER A 273 -15.62 2.39 -12.55
C SER A 273 -15.74 3.87 -12.91
N HIS A 274 -14.64 4.63 -12.82
CA HIS A 274 -14.62 6.08 -13.09
C HIS A 274 -14.71 6.37 -14.59
N ALA A 275 -14.23 5.45 -15.43
CA ALA A 275 -14.31 5.56 -16.89
C ALA A 275 -15.62 5.03 -17.49
N THR A 276 -16.67 4.84 -16.67
CA THR A 276 -17.95 4.33 -17.15
C THR A 276 -18.67 5.40 -17.97
N PHE A 277 -19.05 5.04 -19.19
CA PHE A 277 -19.86 5.92 -20.02
C PHE A 277 -21.31 5.98 -19.53
N SER A 278 -21.98 7.09 -19.83
CA SER A 278 -23.43 7.25 -19.62
C SER A 278 -24.23 6.05 -20.16
N PRO A 279 -25.35 5.65 -19.52
CA PRO A 279 -26.22 4.58 -20.00
C PRO A 279 -26.71 4.73 -21.44
N ASP A 280 -26.78 5.95 -21.95
CA ASP A 280 -27.20 6.29 -23.31
C ASP A 280 -26.03 6.56 -24.27
N ALA A 281 -24.79 6.31 -23.86
CA ALA A 281 -23.62 6.57 -24.67
C ALA A 281 -23.56 5.71 -25.95
N LEU A 282 -22.96 6.27 -26.99
CA LEU A 282 -22.84 5.66 -28.31
C LEU A 282 -21.69 4.66 -28.34
N ILE A 283 -21.95 3.42 -27.92
CA ILE A 283 -20.93 2.36 -27.86
C ILE A 283 -21.34 1.21 -28.75
N ALA A 284 -20.83 1.17 -29.98
CA ALA A 284 -21.18 0.15 -30.96
C ALA A 284 -21.01 -1.29 -30.43
N LYS A 285 -19.99 -1.53 -29.59
CA LYS A 285 -19.73 -2.82 -28.94
C LYS A 285 -20.91 -3.33 -28.08
N ASN A 286 -21.75 -2.44 -27.57
CA ASN A 286 -22.90 -2.78 -26.74
C ASN A 286 -24.20 -2.95 -27.55
N MET A 287 -24.15 -2.76 -28.88
CA MET A 287 -25.31 -2.94 -29.76
C MET A 287 -25.47 -4.40 -30.16
N ASN A 288 -26.73 -4.85 -30.27
CA ASN A 288 -27.03 -6.14 -30.90
C ASN A 288 -27.00 -5.99 -32.43
N LEU A 289 -26.80 -7.09 -33.14
CA LEU A 289 -26.91 -7.11 -34.61
C LEU A 289 -28.33 -6.72 -35.06
N ASN A 290 -29.34 -7.28 -34.40
CA ASN A 290 -30.76 -7.05 -34.68
C ASN A 290 -31.36 -6.04 -33.69
N PRO A 291 -32.48 -5.38 -34.04
CA PRO A 291 -33.12 -4.45 -33.13
C PRO A 291 -33.74 -5.12 -31.90
N SER A 292 -34.09 -4.30 -30.91
CA SER A 292 -34.70 -4.74 -29.64
C SER A 292 -33.80 -5.66 -28.81
N GLY A 293 -34.38 -6.35 -27.82
CA GLY A 293 -33.63 -7.22 -26.91
C GLY A 293 -32.86 -6.46 -25.84
N LYS A 294 -31.95 -7.15 -25.16
CA LYS A 294 -31.17 -6.58 -24.06
C LYS A 294 -29.96 -5.80 -24.59
N GLN A 295 -30.22 -4.61 -25.15
CA GLN A 295 -29.20 -3.63 -25.55
C GLN A 295 -29.57 -2.23 -25.03
N PRO A 296 -28.59 -1.33 -24.81
CA PRO A 296 -28.85 -0.01 -24.27
C PRO A 296 -29.60 0.88 -25.27
N LYS A 297 -30.40 1.81 -24.73
CA LYS A 297 -31.07 2.86 -25.51
C LYS A 297 -30.13 4.04 -25.67
N MET A 298 -29.41 4.07 -26.78
CA MET A 298 -28.42 5.12 -27.03
C MET A 298 -29.08 6.43 -27.46
N ARG A 299 -28.42 7.55 -27.15
CA ARG A 299 -28.84 8.88 -27.58
C ARG A 299 -28.73 9.06 -29.09
N ARG A 300 -29.43 10.07 -29.60
CA ARG A 300 -29.28 10.53 -30.98
C ARG A 300 -27.84 10.97 -31.25
N THR A 301 -27.40 10.78 -32.49
CA THR A 301 -26.08 11.19 -32.96
C THR A 301 -26.15 11.81 -34.34
N TYR A 302 -25.00 12.11 -34.93
CA TYR A 302 -24.84 12.56 -36.30
C TYR A 302 -23.82 11.67 -37.02
N PHE A 303 -23.94 11.54 -38.33
CA PHE A 303 -23.09 10.67 -39.15
C PHE A 303 -22.69 11.33 -40.48
N GLY A 304 -21.47 11.05 -40.92
CA GLY A 304 -20.90 11.53 -42.18
C GLY A 304 -20.44 12.99 -42.13
N ASP A 305 -19.74 13.42 -43.18
CA ASP A 305 -19.22 14.79 -43.31
C ASP A 305 -20.34 15.84 -43.38
N GLU A 306 -21.53 15.43 -43.85
CA GLU A 306 -22.73 16.26 -43.91
C GLU A 306 -23.46 16.38 -42.55
N ASN A 307 -22.93 15.73 -41.49
CA ASN A 307 -23.48 15.76 -40.14
C ASN A 307 -24.97 15.37 -40.11
N ILE A 308 -25.32 14.28 -40.80
CA ILE A 308 -26.70 13.82 -40.94
C ILE A 308 -27.17 13.26 -39.61
N GLN A 309 -28.31 13.75 -39.12
CA GLN A 309 -28.88 13.30 -37.85
C GLN A 309 -29.29 11.82 -37.91
N GLN A 310 -28.82 11.05 -36.93
CA GLN A 310 -29.06 9.62 -36.81
C GLN A 310 -29.76 9.30 -35.48
N ASP A 311 -30.99 8.83 -35.57
CA ASP A 311 -31.70 8.27 -34.42
C ASP A 311 -31.26 6.82 -34.17
N MET A 312 -30.89 6.52 -32.92
CA MET A 312 -30.49 5.18 -32.48
C MET A 312 -31.66 4.34 -31.93
N ILE A 313 -32.84 4.95 -31.85
CA ILE A 313 -34.08 4.36 -31.33
C ILE A 313 -35.15 4.57 -32.40
N PHE A 314 -36.01 3.58 -32.63
CA PHE A 314 -37.15 3.78 -33.53
C PHE A 314 -38.16 4.78 -32.93
N LEU A 315 -38.68 5.66 -33.79
CA LEU A 315 -39.68 6.65 -33.41
C LEU A 315 -40.98 5.99 -32.92
N SER A 316 -41.79 6.76 -32.20
CA SER A 316 -43.06 6.26 -31.63
C SER A 316 -44.10 5.88 -32.68
N ASP A 317 -44.01 6.45 -33.86
CA ASP A 317 -44.90 6.25 -35.01
C ASP A 317 -44.35 5.24 -36.03
N TYR A 318 -43.27 4.52 -35.70
CA TYR A 318 -42.64 3.56 -36.60
C TYR A 318 -43.64 2.53 -37.14
N CYS A 319 -43.49 2.18 -38.43
CA CYS A 319 -44.42 1.36 -39.19
C CYS A 319 -44.62 -0.05 -38.59
N ILE A 320 -43.58 -0.58 -37.95
CA ILE A 320 -43.59 -1.87 -37.29
C ILE A 320 -43.86 -1.68 -35.78
N SER A 321 -45.04 -2.08 -35.33
CA SER A 321 -45.55 -1.77 -33.98
C SER A 321 -44.68 -2.30 -32.83
N ASN A 322 -44.12 -3.51 -32.96
CA ASN A 322 -43.26 -4.12 -31.94
C ASN A 322 -41.85 -3.50 -31.86
N LEU A 323 -41.47 -2.67 -32.82
CA LEU A 323 -40.18 -1.97 -32.83
C LEU A 323 -40.27 -0.53 -32.34
N ARG A 324 -41.46 0.03 -32.15
CA ARG A 324 -41.64 1.41 -31.65
C ARG A 324 -40.91 1.62 -30.33
N ARG A 325 -40.12 2.69 -30.23
CA ARG A 325 -39.28 3.03 -29.05
C ARG A 325 -38.26 1.96 -28.65
N GLN A 326 -38.01 0.98 -29.51
CA GLN A 326 -36.96 -0.02 -29.31
C GLN A 326 -35.63 0.47 -29.88
N PRO A 327 -34.50 0.07 -29.26
CA PRO A 327 -33.19 0.38 -29.79
C PRO A 327 -32.98 -0.29 -31.16
N LYS A 328 -32.39 0.45 -32.10
CA LYS A 328 -31.99 -0.08 -33.40
C LYS A 328 -30.78 -1.01 -33.23
N GLY A 329 -30.76 -2.09 -34.00
CA GLY A 329 -29.59 -2.96 -34.08
C GLY A 329 -28.52 -2.39 -35.01
N LEU A 330 -27.31 -2.90 -34.91
CA LEU A 330 -26.17 -2.49 -35.73
C LEU A 330 -26.48 -2.59 -37.23
N LYS A 331 -27.15 -3.66 -37.66
CA LYS A 331 -27.55 -3.85 -39.06
C LYS A 331 -28.46 -2.73 -39.56
N GLN A 332 -29.44 -2.33 -38.76
CA GLN A 332 -30.38 -1.27 -39.12
C GLN A 332 -29.65 0.08 -39.25
N VAL A 333 -28.76 0.39 -38.30
CA VAL A 333 -27.99 1.64 -38.33
C VAL A 333 -27.04 1.68 -39.53
N LEU A 334 -26.38 0.57 -39.87
CA LEU A 334 -25.50 0.51 -41.04
C LEU A 334 -26.29 0.65 -42.36
N MET A 335 -27.45 0.01 -42.47
CA MET A 335 -28.34 0.18 -43.63
C MET A 335 -28.79 1.64 -43.81
N GLU A 336 -29.16 2.31 -42.73
CA GLU A 336 -29.54 3.73 -42.76
C GLU A 336 -28.37 4.65 -43.15
N ARG A 337 -27.13 4.20 -42.92
CA ARG A 337 -25.89 4.89 -43.33
C ARG A 337 -25.42 4.51 -44.74
N GLY A 338 -26.07 3.55 -45.40
CA GLY A 338 -25.66 3.04 -46.71
C GLY A 338 -24.38 2.19 -46.71
N LEU A 339 -24.08 1.52 -45.59
CA LEU A 339 -22.88 0.67 -45.38
C LEU A 339 -23.18 -0.83 -45.36
#